data_AF-A0AAV5DCR3-F1
#
_entry.id   AF-A0AAV5DCR3-F1
#
_cell.length_a   1.000
_cell.length_b   1.000
_cell.length_c   1.000
_cell.angle_alpha   90.00
_cell.angle_beta   90.00
_cell.angle_gamma   90.00
#
_symmetry.space_group_name_H-M   'P 1'
#
loop_
_entity.id
_entity.type
_entity.pdbx_description
1 polymer ?
#
loop_
_entity_poly.entity_id
_entity_poly.type
_entity_poly.pdbx_seq_one_letter_code
_entity_poly.pdbx_strand_id
1 'polypeptide(L)'
;MKVVPVPCLEDNYAYLIVDESTKAAAAVDPVEPEKVLKIASEVGAHIDCVLTTHHHWDHAGGNEKMRLQVPGIKVFGGSLDNVKGCTDQVENGTKLSMGKDIEILCLHTP
;
A
#
# COMPACT_ATOMS: atom_id res chain seq x y z
N MET A 1 -0.43 -15.36 -5.87
CA MET A 1 -0.58 -13.90 -5.66
C MET A 1 -2.00 -13.55 -6.04
N LYS A 2 -2.70 -12.83 -5.17
CA LYS A 2 -4.07 -12.38 -5.40
C LYS A 2 -4.13 -10.86 -5.31
N VAL A 3 -4.83 -10.22 -6.24
CA VAL A 3 -5.11 -8.78 -6.19
C VAL A 3 -6.58 -8.59 -5.83
N VAL A 4 -6.87 -7.78 -4.82
CA VAL A 4 -8.23 -7.49 -4.37
C VAL A 4 -8.47 -5.98 -4.46
N PRO A 5 -9.36 -5.52 -5.37
CA PRO A 5 -9.74 -4.12 -5.42
C PRO A 5 -10.62 -3.76 -4.22
N VAL A 6 -10.40 -2.58 -3.67
CA VAL A 6 -11.18 -2.00 -2.58
C VAL A 6 -11.74 -0.66 -3.07
N PRO A 7 -13.04 -0.58 -3.38
CA PRO A 7 -13.67 0.68 -3.77
C PRO A 7 -13.50 1.74 -2.68
N CYS A 8 -12.96 2.89 -3.07
CA CYS A 8 -12.72 4.03 -2.20
C CYS A 8 -13.35 5.29 -2.79
N LEU A 9 -13.77 6.21 -1.90
CA LEU A 9 -14.39 7.47 -2.31
C LEU A 9 -15.55 7.25 -3.30
N GLU A 10 -15.60 8.01 -4.40
CA GLU A 10 -16.63 7.88 -5.44
C GLU A 10 -16.21 6.93 -6.56
N ASP A 11 -14.98 7.06 -7.05
CA ASP A 11 -14.46 6.33 -8.22
C ASP A 11 -13.01 5.84 -8.06
N ASN A 12 -12.40 6.02 -6.89
CA ASN A 12 -11.05 5.51 -6.60
C ASN A 12 -11.07 4.02 -6.23
N TYR A 13 -9.93 3.38 -6.43
CA TYR A 13 -9.66 2.04 -5.92
C TYR A 13 -8.34 2.01 -5.18
N ALA A 14 -8.37 1.54 -3.95
CA ALA A 14 -7.19 0.95 -3.32
C ALA A 14 -7.07 -0.52 -3.76
N TYR A 15 -5.88 -1.09 -3.62
CA TYR A 15 -5.67 -2.50 -3.95
C TYR A 15 -4.92 -3.22 -2.83
N LEU A 16 -5.33 -4.45 -2.52
CA LEU A 16 -4.54 -5.38 -1.73
C LEU A 16 -3.81 -6.33 -2.67
N ILE A 17 -2.49 -6.34 -2.63
CA ILE A 17 -1.66 -7.35 -3.27
C ILE A 17 -1.32 -8.38 -2.18
N VAL A 18 -1.86 -9.58 -2.29
CA VAL A 18 -1.74 -10.63 -1.28
C VAL A 18 -0.84 -11.74 -1.78
N ASP A 19 0.19 -12.06 -1.00
CA ASP A 19 0.87 -13.34 -1.10
C ASP A 19 0.00 -14.41 -0.44
N GLU A 20 -0.58 -15.28 -1.26
CA GLU A 20 -1.51 -16.31 -0.78
C GLU A 20 -0.85 -17.36 0.10
N SER A 21 0.47 -17.52 0.00
CA SER A 21 1.24 -18.52 0.76
C SER A 21 1.48 -18.08 2.21
N THR A 22 1.91 -16.83 2.40
CA THR A 22 2.21 -16.26 3.73
C THR A 22 1.04 -15.49 4.33
N LYS A 23 0.06 -15.08 3.51
CA LYS A 23 -0.99 -14.12 3.85
C LYS A 23 -0.51 -12.69 4.09
N ALA A 24 0.77 -12.40 3.82
CA ALA A 24 1.29 -11.03 3.77
C ALA A 24 0.64 -10.25 2.63
N ALA A 25 0.38 -8.96 2.85
CA ALA A 25 -0.22 -8.09 1.87
C ALA A 25 0.39 -6.69 1.85
N ALA A 26 0.42 -6.10 0.65
CA ALA A 26 0.68 -4.67 0.45
C ALA A 26 -0.64 -3.97 0.15
N ALA A 27 -0.87 -2.83 0.79
CA ALA A 27 -1.98 -1.93 0.48
C ALA A 27 -1.50 -0.83 -0.47
N VAL A 28 -2.08 -0.76 -1.66
CA VAL A 28 -1.82 0.30 -2.65
C VAL A 28 -2.83 1.43 -2.44
N ASP A 29 -2.33 2.65 -2.28
CA ASP A 29 -3.12 3.90 -2.17
C ASP A 29 -4.32 3.82 -1.19
N PRO A 30 -4.12 3.48 0.10
CA PRO A 30 -5.20 3.20 1.03
C PRO A 30 -5.82 4.50 1.61
N VAL A 31 -6.48 5.32 0.79
CA VAL A 31 -7.10 6.59 1.23
C VAL A 31 -8.17 6.41 2.32
N GLU A 32 -8.85 5.26 2.35
CA GLU A 32 -9.77 4.85 3.42
C GLU A 32 -9.25 3.61 4.16
N PRO A 33 -8.29 3.74 5.10
CA PRO A 33 -7.63 2.61 5.76
C PRO A 33 -8.58 1.61 6.41
N GLU A 34 -9.70 2.05 6.99
CA GLU A 34 -10.67 1.14 7.59
C GLU A 34 -11.26 0.14 6.59
N LYS A 35 -11.58 0.59 5.38
CA LYS A 35 -12.10 -0.29 4.33
C LYS A 35 -11.04 -1.29 3.93
N VAL A 36 -9.80 -0.83 3.73
CA VAL A 36 -8.68 -1.67 3.31
C VAL A 36 -8.36 -2.73 4.38
N LEU A 37 -8.28 -2.34 5.66
CA LEU A 37 -8.05 -3.26 6.77
C LEU A 37 -9.19 -4.27 6.95
N LYS A 38 -10.43 -3.82 6.77
CA LYS A 38 -11.60 -4.71 6.81
C LYS A 38 -11.52 -5.77 5.71
N ILE A 39 -11.29 -5.37 4.46
CA ILE A 39 -11.19 -6.33 3.34
C ILE A 39 -9.98 -7.25 3.53
N ALA A 40 -8.84 -6.74 4.00
CA ALA A 40 -7.67 -7.57 4.32
C ALA A 40 -8.03 -8.67 5.33
N SER A 41 -8.75 -8.32 6.39
CA SER A 41 -9.24 -9.28 7.38
C SER A 41 -10.21 -10.31 6.77
N GLU A 42 -11.17 -9.89 5.94
CA GLU A 42 -12.15 -10.77 5.29
C GLU A 42 -11.49 -11.79 4.34
N VAL A 43 -10.39 -11.42 3.67
CA VAL A 43 -9.62 -12.34 2.81
C VAL A 43 -8.52 -13.10 3.56
N GLY A 44 -8.44 -12.94 4.89
CA GLY A 44 -7.49 -13.63 5.75
C GLY A 44 -6.03 -13.18 5.55
N ALA A 45 -5.82 -11.92 5.16
CA ALA A 45 -4.51 -11.32 4.95
C ALA A 45 -4.13 -10.33 6.08
N HIS A 46 -2.83 -10.12 6.27
CA HIS A 46 -2.28 -9.08 7.14
C HIS A 46 -1.44 -8.10 6.30
N ILE A 47 -1.61 -6.80 6.54
CA ILE A 47 -0.95 -5.75 5.76
C ILE A 47 0.43 -5.47 6.35
N ASP A 48 1.49 -5.74 5.58
CA ASP A 48 2.88 -5.54 5.98
C ASP A 48 3.43 -4.18 5.56
N CYS A 49 2.91 -3.64 4.46
CA CYS A 49 3.34 -2.36 3.94
C CYS A 49 2.26 -1.64 3.13
N VAL A 50 2.47 -0.33 2.97
CA VAL A 50 1.72 0.53 2.06
C VAL A 50 2.61 0.90 0.88
N LEU A 51 2.05 0.84 -0.32
CA LEU A 51 2.67 1.34 -1.54
C LEU A 51 1.85 2.56 -2.00
N THR A 52 2.45 3.74 -1.97
CA THR A 52 1.78 4.96 -2.43
C THR A 52 2.31 5.36 -3.80
N THR A 53 1.41 5.49 -4.77
CA THR A 53 1.78 5.79 -6.16
C THR A 53 2.26 7.22 -6.34
N HIS A 54 1.52 8.18 -5.79
CA HIS A 54 1.83 9.62 -5.86
C HIS A 54 1.15 10.38 -4.71
N HIS A 55 1.40 11.69 -4.62
CA HIS A 55 1.08 12.49 -3.45
C HIS A 55 -0.34 13.06 -3.38
N HIS A 56 -1.17 12.89 -4.43
CA HIS A 56 -2.53 13.41 -4.39
C HIS A 56 -3.32 12.79 -3.23
N TRP A 57 -4.20 13.58 -2.64
CA TRP A 57 -4.86 13.24 -1.38
C TRP A 57 -5.75 12.00 -1.49
N ASP A 58 -6.40 11.80 -2.64
CA ASP A 58 -7.24 10.65 -2.94
C ASP A 58 -6.45 9.32 -3.03
N HIS A 59 -5.12 9.39 -2.99
CA HIS A 59 -4.21 8.25 -2.91
C HIS A 59 -3.44 8.20 -1.57
N ALA A 60 -2.77 9.29 -1.21
CA ALA A 60 -1.90 9.38 -0.03
C ALA A 60 -2.61 9.82 1.26
N GLY A 61 -3.87 10.25 1.17
CA GLY A 61 -4.60 10.89 2.28
C GLY A 61 -4.82 10.00 3.48
N GLY A 62 -4.79 8.67 3.28
CA GLY A 62 -4.97 7.68 4.34
C GLY A 62 -3.66 7.22 5.02
N ASN A 63 -2.48 7.59 4.52
CA ASN A 63 -1.21 7.03 4.97
C ASN A 63 -0.92 7.24 6.47
N GLU A 64 -1.07 8.46 6.97
CA GLU A 64 -0.86 8.74 8.40
C GLU A 64 -1.84 7.97 9.29
N LYS A 65 -3.09 7.84 8.84
CA LYS A 65 -4.11 7.11 9.56
C LYS A 65 -3.84 5.61 9.55
N MET A 66 -3.35 5.06 8.44
CA MET A 66 -2.88 3.68 8.36
C MET A 66 -1.75 3.43 9.36
N ARG A 67 -0.77 4.33 9.49
CA ARG A 67 0.32 4.22 10.48
C ARG A 67 -0.17 4.23 11.93
N LEU A 68 -1.23 4.97 12.22
CA LEU A 68 -1.85 4.97 13.55
C LEU A 68 -2.58 3.65 13.84
N GLN A 69 -3.22 3.05 12.83
CA GLN A 69 -3.98 1.79 12.98
C GLN A 69 -3.09 0.54 12.92
N VAL A 70 -1.96 0.61 12.21
CA VAL A 70 -0.96 -0.45 12.09
C VAL A 70 0.40 0.11 12.50
N PRO A 71 0.70 0.15 13.82
CA PRO A 71 1.95 0.73 14.30
C PRO A 71 3.18 0.02 13.71
N GLY A 72 4.12 0.82 13.20
CA GLY A 72 5.36 0.32 12.60
C GLY A 72 5.25 -0.14 11.15
N ILE A 73 4.07 0.00 10.52
CA ILE A 73 3.91 -0.28 9.09
C ILE A 73 4.83 0.62 8.24
N LYS A 74 5.45 0.02 7.22
CA LYS A 74 6.23 0.76 6.23
C LYS A 74 5.30 1.40 5.22
N VAL A 75 5.51 2.68 4.94
CA VAL A 75 4.82 3.42 3.89
C VAL A 75 5.85 3.82 2.85
N PHE A 76 5.80 3.16 1.70
CA PHE A 76 6.64 3.44 0.57
C PHE A 76 6.02 4.53 -0.32
N GLY A 77 6.86 5.43 -0.82
CA GLY A 77 6.49 6.49 -1.76
C GLY A 77 7.70 7.01 -2.52
N GLY A 78 7.49 7.56 -3.71
CA GLY A 78 8.56 8.10 -4.54
C GLY A 78 9.34 9.21 -3.81
N SER A 79 10.67 9.17 -3.88
CA SER A 79 11.55 10.16 -3.22
C SER A 79 11.32 11.59 -3.69
N LEU A 80 10.80 11.76 -4.91
CA LEU A 80 10.51 13.05 -5.54
C LEU A 80 9.05 13.52 -5.33
N ASP A 81 8.15 12.64 -4.91
CA ASP A 81 6.71 12.92 -4.86
C ASP A 81 6.25 13.65 -3.60
N ASN A 82 7.07 13.69 -2.54
CA ASN A 82 6.68 14.24 -1.24
C ASN A 82 5.37 13.61 -0.70
N VAL A 83 5.28 12.28 -0.79
CA VAL A 83 4.14 11.51 -0.28
C VAL A 83 3.96 11.72 1.22
N LYS A 84 2.78 12.17 1.63
CA LYS A 84 2.43 12.35 3.04
C LYS A 84 2.43 11.01 3.78
N GLY A 85 3.01 10.98 4.97
CA GLY A 85 3.11 9.77 5.79
C GLY A 85 4.09 8.72 5.29
N CYS A 86 4.88 9.02 4.24
CA CYS A 86 5.95 8.14 3.78
C CYS A 86 7.01 7.94 4.87
N THR A 87 7.39 6.69 5.11
CA THR A 87 8.46 6.31 6.05
C THR A 87 9.69 5.79 5.32
N ASP A 88 9.50 5.24 4.12
CA ASP A 88 10.54 4.56 3.36
C ASP A 88 10.49 5.07 1.91
N GLN A 89 11.30 6.08 1.59
CA GLN A 89 11.34 6.61 0.23
C GLN A 89 11.99 5.61 -0.74
N VAL A 90 11.46 5.55 -1.96
CA VAL A 90 11.98 4.70 -3.04
C VAL A 90 12.32 5.51 -4.28
N GLU A 91 13.29 5.00 -5.05
CA GLU A 91 13.71 5.56 -6.33
C GLU A 91 13.36 4.63 -7.50
N ASN A 92 13.49 5.13 -8.73
CA ASN A 92 13.36 4.32 -9.92
C ASN A 92 14.30 3.09 -9.89
N GLY A 93 13.75 1.91 -10.15
CA GLY A 93 14.50 0.66 -10.13
C GLY A 93 14.68 0.04 -8.74
N THR A 94 14.18 0.69 -7.69
CA THR A 94 14.16 0.10 -6.34
C THR A 94 13.37 -1.21 -6.37
N LYS A 95 13.94 -2.27 -5.77
CA LYS A 95 13.28 -3.56 -5.62
C LYS A 95 12.92 -3.81 -4.17
N LEU A 96 11.67 -4.18 -3.93
CA LEU A 96 11.16 -4.57 -2.62
C LEU A 96 10.73 -6.05 -2.68
N SER A 97 10.76 -6.71 -1.53
CA SER A 97 10.26 -8.07 -1.37
C SER A 97 9.12 -8.09 -0.36
N MET A 98 8.10 -8.89 -0.62
CA MET A 98 6.96 -9.08 0.27
C MET A 98 6.54 -10.55 0.29
N GLY A 99 6.19 -11.04 1.49
CA GLY A 99 5.84 -12.44 1.67
C GLY A 99 6.98 -13.36 1.26
N LYS A 100 6.65 -14.48 0.63
CA LYS A 100 7.62 -15.48 0.19
C LYS A 100 8.18 -15.21 -1.20
N ASP A 101 7.30 -14.91 -2.16
CA ASP A 101 7.63 -14.96 -3.59
C ASP A 101 7.24 -13.69 -4.37
N ILE A 102 6.84 -12.59 -3.70
CA ILE A 102 6.47 -11.34 -4.38
C ILE A 102 7.64 -10.36 -4.39
N GLU A 103 8.11 -10.03 -5.59
CA GLU A 103 9.05 -8.93 -5.84
C GLU A 103 8.29 -7.74 -6.46
N ILE A 104 8.56 -6.54 -5.94
CA ILE A 104 7.96 -5.29 -6.39
C ILE A 104 9.07 -4.42 -6.97
N LEU A 105 8.93 -4.00 -8.23
CA LEU A 105 9.84 -3.07 -8.88
C LEU A 105 9.20 -1.67 -8.93
N CYS A 106 9.82 -0.70 -8.26
CA CYS A 106 9.39 0.70 -8.29
C CYS A 106 9.83 1.34 -9.62
N LEU A 107 8.88 1.89 -10.37
CA LEU A 107 9.13 2.56 -11.64
C LEU A 107 8.71 4.02 -11.54
N HIS A 108 9.62 4.94 -11.85
CA HIS A 108 9.31 6.35 -11.89
C HIS A 108 8.65 6.71 -13.22
N THR A 109 7.45 7.26 -13.17
CA THR A 109 6.64 7.64 -14.35
C THR A 109 6.16 9.09 -14.21
N PRO A 110 7.01 10.08 -14.56
CA PRO A 110 6.68 11.50 -14.45
C PRO A 110 5.65 11.96 -15.49
#